data_AF-A0A538U047-F1
#
_entry.id   AF-A0A538U047-F1
#
_cell.length_a   1.000
_cell.length_b   1.000
_cell.length_c   1.000
_cell.angle_alpha   90.00
_cell.angle_beta   90.00
_cell.angle_gamma   90.00
#
_symmetry.space_group_name_H-M   'P 1'
#
loop_
_entity.id
_entity.type
_entity.pdbx_description
1 polymer ?
#
loop_
_entity_poly.entity_id
_entity_poly.type
_entity_poly.pdbx_seq_one_letter_code
_entity_poly.pdbx_strand_id
1 'polypeptide(L)'
;MSDTTGAPAGGPAATLDLDRLDFAKGGGLVTVVTQDARTGALLMVAHADREALEQTLASGEMHYRSRTRGLWHKGETSGNIQRVVALAADCDGDAVLARVVPAGPACHTGAVSCFGATALVPETLAALDAVIAARAAEASAPDAGGPPPSYTRRLLTDRNLRLKKLGEEAAELVTACADQDRERATEEAADLVYHTLVALRALGVGLEEMKRVLAARRR
;
A
#
# COMPACT_ATOMS: atom_id res chain seq x y z
N MET A 1 -5.87 -17.47 -33.06
CA MET A 1 -6.75 -18.42 -32.37
C MET A 1 -6.18 -18.58 -30.97
N SER A 2 -6.37 -17.63 -30.05
CA SER A 2 -7.60 -16.85 -29.78
C SER A 2 -8.78 -17.79 -29.48
N ASP A 3 -9.48 -17.78 -28.36
CA ASP A 3 -9.33 -17.03 -27.09
C ASP A 3 -10.02 -17.89 -25.97
N THR A 4 -10.17 -17.55 -24.69
CA THR A 4 -10.07 -16.25 -23.97
C THR A 4 -9.50 -16.44 -22.56
N THR A 5 -8.83 -15.43 -22.00
CA THR A 5 -8.57 -15.33 -20.55
C THR A 5 -9.85 -15.01 -19.79
N GLY A 6 -10.40 -15.98 -19.06
CA GLY A 6 -11.51 -15.74 -18.13
C GLY A 6 -11.07 -14.88 -16.94
N ALA A 7 -11.44 -13.60 -16.94
CA ALA A 7 -11.31 -12.75 -15.76
C ALA A 7 -12.23 -13.28 -14.64
N PRO A 8 -11.81 -13.24 -13.35
CA PRO A 8 -12.68 -13.65 -12.26
C PRO A 8 -13.89 -12.71 -12.17
N ALA A 9 -15.09 -13.30 -12.08
CA ALA A 9 -16.34 -12.58 -11.91
C ALA A 9 -16.34 -11.73 -10.62
N GLY A 10 -17.13 -10.66 -10.62
CA GLY A 10 -17.06 -9.58 -9.63
C GLY A 10 -17.20 -10.04 -8.17
N GLY A 11 -16.38 -9.44 -7.32
CA GLY A 11 -16.67 -9.35 -5.88
C GLY A 11 -17.93 -8.53 -5.62
N PRO A 12 -18.40 -8.42 -4.36
CA PRO A 12 -19.64 -7.74 -4.03
C PRO A 12 -19.66 -6.32 -4.61
N ALA A 13 -20.71 -6.01 -5.38
CA ALA A 13 -20.89 -4.69 -5.96
C ALA A 13 -20.82 -3.63 -4.86
N ALA A 14 -20.19 -2.49 -5.15
CA ALA A 14 -19.99 -1.42 -4.20
C ALA A 14 -21.33 -0.74 -3.85
N THR A 15 -22.08 -1.30 -2.91
CA THR A 15 -23.40 -0.80 -2.50
C THR A 15 -23.27 0.48 -1.68
N LEU A 16 -23.17 1.61 -2.38
CA LEU A 16 -23.44 2.93 -1.85
C LEU A 16 -24.91 3.27 -2.10
N ASP A 17 -25.66 3.50 -1.04
CA ASP A 17 -27.01 4.06 -1.12
C ASP A 17 -26.91 5.57 -1.36
N LEU A 18 -27.21 6.00 -2.58
CA LEU A 18 -27.10 7.41 -2.99
C LEU A 18 -28.16 8.30 -2.33
N ASP A 19 -29.25 7.73 -1.82
CA ASP A 19 -30.32 8.50 -1.18
C ASP A 19 -30.01 8.85 0.28
N ARG A 20 -28.89 8.31 0.81
CA ARG A 20 -28.31 8.68 2.10
C ARG A 20 -27.26 9.80 2.03
N LEU A 21 -27.00 10.35 0.84
CA LEU A 21 -26.00 11.40 0.62
C LEU A 21 -26.63 12.79 0.61
N ASP A 22 -26.08 13.72 1.40
CA ASP A 22 -26.50 15.12 1.43
C ASP A 22 -25.75 15.93 0.37
N PHE A 23 -26.13 15.72 -0.89
CA PHE A 23 -25.67 16.55 -2.00
C PHE A 23 -26.06 18.04 -1.81
N ALA A 24 -27.13 18.35 -1.08
CA ALA A 24 -27.63 19.72 -0.96
C ALA A 24 -26.69 20.59 -0.12
N LYS A 25 -26.17 20.05 0.99
CA LYS A 25 -25.16 20.69 1.86
C LYS A 25 -23.90 21.12 1.11
N GLY A 26 -23.47 20.35 0.10
CA GLY A 26 -22.34 20.68 -0.78
C GLY A 26 -22.70 21.40 -2.09
N GLY A 27 -23.95 21.86 -2.27
CA GLY A 27 -24.38 22.59 -3.47
C GLY A 27 -24.53 21.73 -4.72
N GLY A 28 -25.02 20.50 -4.56
CA GLY A 28 -25.14 19.46 -5.59
C GLY A 28 -23.98 18.46 -5.61
N LEU A 29 -23.02 18.57 -4.68
CA LEU A 29 -21.78 17.80 -4.64
C LEU A 29 -21.57 17.15 -3.27
N VAL A 30 -20.96 15.97 -3.26
CA VAL A 30 -20.30 15.37 -2.08
C VAL A 30 -18.78 15.35 -2.28
N THR A 31 -18.04 15.33 -1.18
CA THR A 31 -16.58 15.15 -1.22
C THR A 31 -16.25 13.67 -1.40
N VAL A 32 -15.30 13.32 -2.26
CA VAL A 32 -14.85 11.93 -2.44
C VAL A 32 -13.40 11.80 -2.03
N VAL A 33 -13.15 11.05 -0.96
CA VAL A 33 -11.81 10.67 -0.49
C VAL A 33 -11.46 9.32 -1.10
N THR A 34 -10.40 9.28 -1.91
CA THR A 34 -10.02 8.07 -2.65
C THR A 34 -8.79 7.42 -2.03
N GLN A 35 -8.86 6.13 -1.73
CA GLN A 35 -7.82 5.36 -1.05
C GLN A 35 -7.47 4.09 -1.84
N ASP A 36 -6.19 3.74 -1.94
CA ASP A 36 -5.79 2.43 -2.50
C ASP A 36 -6.24 1.32 -1.54
N ALA A 37 -7.09 0.43 -2.03
CA ALA A 37 -7.68 -0.64 -1.25
C ALA A 37 -6.65 -1.65 -0.70
N ARG A 38 -5.43 -1.71 -1.27
CA ARG A 38 -4.36 -2.63 -0.90
C ARG A 38 -3.40 -2.03 0.11
N THR A 39 -3.06 -0.75 -0.01
CA THR A 39 -2.02 -0.10 0.81
C THR A 39 -2.58 0.85 1.87
N GLY A 40 -3.85 1.25 1.79
CA GLY A 40 -4.43 2.28 2.65
C GLY A 40 -3.95 3.70 2.34
N ALA A 41 -3.09 3.89 1.33
CA ALA A 41 -2.62 5.21 0.93
C ALA A 41 -3.76 6.08 0.42
N LEU A 42 -3.85 7.32 0.91
CA LEU A 42 -4.82 8.29 0.44
C LEU A 42 -4.33 8.86 -0.90
N LEU A 43 -5.04 8.55 -1.98
CA LEU A 43 -4.63 8.82 -3.36
C LEU A 43 -4.98 10.23 -3.81
N MET A 44 -6.23 10.66 -3.58
CA MET A 44 -6.72 11.97 -3.99
C MET A 44 -8.01 12.33 -3.26
N VAL A 45 -8.33 13.63 -3.27
CA VAL A 45 -9.66 14.15 -2.92
C VAL A 45 -10.24 14.81 -4.17
N ALA A 46 -11.52 14.57 -4.43
CA ALA A 46 -12.29 15.17 -5.51
C ALA A 46 -13.74 15.41 -5.03
N HIS A 47 -14.63 15.76 -5.96
CA HIS A 47 -16.07 15.82 -5.70
C HIS A 47 -16.81 14.90 -6.68
N ALA A 48 -18.02 14.52 -6.32
CA ALA A 48 -18.96 13.87 -7.22
C ALA A 48 -20.36 14.44 -6.98
N ASP A 49 -21.15 14.57 -8.04
CA ASP A 49 -22.60 14.71 -7.94
C ASP A 49 -23.26 13.33 -8.12
N ARG A 50 -24.59 13.29 -8.05
CA ARG A 50 -25.37 12.06 -8.21
C ARG A 50 -25.05 11.35 -9.53
N GLU A 51 -25.02 12.06 -10.65
CA GLU A 51 -24.68 11.48 -11.97
C GLU A 51 -23.29 10.80 -11.97
N ALA A 52 -22.28 11.44 -11.37
CA ALA A 52 -20.94 10.85 -11.29
C ALA A 52 -20.92 9.58 -10.42
N LEU A 53 -21.68 9.52 -9.33
CA LEU A 53 -21.77 8.31 -8.51
C LEU A 53 -22.60 7.20 -9.18
N GLU A 54 -23.68 7.54 -9.88
CA GLU A 54 -24.46 6.59 -10.70
C GLU A 54 -23.59 5.93 -11.78
N GLN A 55 -22.78 6.71 -12.51
CA GLN A 55 -21.84 6.16 -13.48
C GLN A 55 -20.71 5.35 -12.83
N THR A 56 -20.27 5.74 -11.63
CA THR A 56 -19.29 4.96 -10.85
C THR A 56 -19.85 3.59 -10.43
N LEU A 57 -21.11 3.53 -9.99
CA LEU A 57 -21.80 2.29 -9.64
C LEU A 57 -22.04 1.40 -10.86
N ALA A 58 -22.41 2.00 -12.01
CA ALA A 58 -22.69 1.26 -13.25
C ALA A 58 -21.42 0.69 -13.92
N SER A 59 -20.32 1.44 -13.93
CA SER A 59 -19.06 1.03 -14.57
C SER A 59 -18.12 0.24 -13.66
N GLY A 60 -18.22 0.42 -12.34
CA GLY A 60 -17.22 -0.07 -11.39
C GLY A 60 -15.90 0.70 -11.43
N GLU A 61 -15.84 1.87 -12.09
CA GLU A 61 -14.64 2.71 -12.22
C GLU A 61 -14.95 4.17 -11.84
N MET A 62 -14.03 4.87 -11.18
CA MET A 62 -14.33 6.18 -10.56
C MET A 62 -14.63 7.28 -11.58
N HIS A 63 -15.84 7.83 -11.50
CA HIS A 63 -16.26 9.05 -12.17
C HIS A 63 -16.39 10.17 -11.13
N TYR A 64 -16.06 11.40 -11.53
CA TYR A 64 -16.02 12.56 -10.64
C TYR A 64 -16.63 13.81 -11.29
N ARG A 65 -17.03 14.79 -10.47
CA ARG A 65 -17.57 16.09 -10.91
C ARG A 65 -16.58 17.21 -10.64
N SER A 66 -16.12 17.88 -11.69
CA SER A 66 -15.26 19.06 -11.59
C SER A 66 -16.12 20.31 -11.50
N ARG A 67 -15.91 21.12 -10.45
CA ARG A 67 -16.58 22.41 -10.24
C ARG A 67 -16.45 23.40 -11.42
N THR A 68 -15.49 23.20 -12.32
CA THR A 68 -15.25 24.06 -13.50
C THR A 68 -15.29 23.32 -14.83
N ARG A 69 -15.14 21.99 -14.87
CA ARG A 69 -15.05 21.20 -16.12
C ARG A 69 -16.18 20.18 -16.32
N GLY A 70 -17.09 20.03 -15.35
CA GLY A 70 -18.15 19.03 -15.41
C GLY A 70 -17.67 17.61 -15.08
N LEU A 71 -18.44 16.62 -15.52
CA LEU A 71 -18.17 15.19 -15.33
C LEU A 71 -16.84 14.78 -15.97
N TRP A 72 -16.10 13.87 -15.34
CA TRP A 72 -14.99 13.18 -16.00
C TRP A 72 -14.81 11.74 -15.48
N HIS A 73 -14.44 10.82 -16.37
CA HIS A 73 -14.00 9.48 -15.99
C HIS A 73 -12.50 9.49 -15.63
N LYS A 74 -12.12 9.04 -14.43
CA LYS A 74 -10.72 9.10 -13.99
C LYS A 74 -9.86 8.16 -14.82
N GLY A 75 -8.90 8.73 -15.54
CA GLY A 75 -7.94 7.96 -16.32
C GLY A 75 -8.36 7.71 -17.76
N GLU A 76 -9.51 8.22 -18.20
CA GLU A 76 -10.01 8.12 -19.58
C GLU A 76 -8.95 8.44 -20.64
N THR A 77 -8.21 9.54 -20.47
CA THR A 77 -7.12 9.93 -21.39
C THR A 77 -5.80 9.22 -21.13
N SER A 78 -5.55 8.72 -19.91
CA SER A 78 -4.20 8.35 -19.45
C SER A 78 -4.03 6.87 -19.09
N GLY A 79 -5.09 6.06 -19.19
CA GLY A 79 -5.12 4.67 -18.72
C GLY A 79 -5.09 4.49 -17.20
N ASN A 80 -4.89 5.56 -16.41
CA ASN A 80 -4.76 5.50 -14.95
C ASN A 80 -6.14 5.44 -14.26
N ILE A 81 -6.94 4.44 -14.62
CA ILE A 81 -8.26 4.17 -14.06
C ILE A 81 -8.18 3.78 -12.58
N GLN A 82 -9.31 3.93 -11.88
CA GLN A 82 -9.47 3.58 -10.48
C GLN A 82 -10.67 2.64 -10.37
N ARG A 83 -10.42 1.33 -10.30
CA ARG A 83 -11.48 0.33 -10.20
C ARG A 83 -11.98 0.23 -8.77
N VAL A 84 -13.29 0.35 -8.57
CA VAL A 84 -13.93 0.39 -7.26
C VAL A 84 -13.87 -0.98 -6.60
N VAL A 85 -13.53 -0.99 -5.30
CA VAL A 85 -13.60 -2.16 -4.41
C VAL A 85 -14.70 -1.98 -3.37
N ALA A 86 -14.84 -0.77 -2.83
CA ALA A 86 -15.92 -0.39 -1.93
C ALA A 86 -16.15 1.12 -1.96
N LEU A 87 -17.39 1.52 -1.71
CA LEU A 87 -17.80 2.89 -1.47
C LEU A 87 -18.52 2.94 -0.12
N ALA A 88 -18.31 3.98 0.67
CA ALA A 88 -19.04 4.21 1.92
C ALA A 88 -19.29 5.70 2.11
N ALA A 89 -20.53 6.07 2.45
CA ALA A 89 -20.83 7.39 2.99
C ALA A 89 -20.24 7.53 4.40
N ASP A 90 -19.93 8.76 4.81
CA ASP A 90 -19.61 9.08 6.20
C ASP A 90 -20.89 9.23 7.06
N CYS A 91 -20.76 9.79 8.27
CA CYS A 91 -21.82 9.73 9.27
C CYS A 91 -22.96 10.74 9.06
N ASP A 92 -22.71 11.85 8.36
CA ASP A 92 -23.73 12.83 7.97
C ASP A 92 -23.94 12.93 6.45
N GLY A 93 -23.21 12.13 5.65
CA GLY A 93 -23.50 11.85 4.25
C GLY A 93 -22.99 12.89 3.27
N ASP A 94 -22.10 13.80 3.70
CA ASP A 94 -21.51 14.83 2.80
C ASP A 94 -20.19 14.38 2.15
N ALA A 95 -19.62 13.27 2.63
CA ALA A 95 -18.44 12.65 2.04
C ALA A 95 -18.61 11.15 1.74
N VAL A 96 -17.84 10.69 0.76
CA VAL A 96 -17.74 9.29 0.34
C VAL A 96 -16.28 8.84 0.41
N LEU A 97 -16.01 7.77 1.16
CA LEU A 97 -14.76 7.03 1.06
C LEU A 97 -14.85 6.04 -0.11
N ALA A 98 -14.01 6.25 -1.14
CA ALA A 98 -13.84 5.34 -2.26
C ALA A 98 -12.56 4.52 -2.11
N ARG A 99 -12.70 3.22 -1.82
CA ARG A 99 -11.58 2.26 -1.84
C ARG A 99 -11.45 1.68 -3.24
N VAL A 100 -10.29 1.85 -3.85
CA VAL A 100 -10.06 1.51 -5.27
C VAL A 100 -8.77 0.73 -5.50
N VAL A 101 -8.70 -0.02 -6.59
CA VAL A 101 -7.42 -0.49 -7.15
C VAL A 101 -7.05 0.44 -8.30
N PRO A 102 -6.01 1.29 -8.15
CA PRO A 102 -5.53 2.14 -9.23
C PRO A 102 -4.70 1.32 -10.25
N ALA A 103 -4.92 1.57 -11.54
CA ALA A 103 -4.14 0.99 -12.64
C ALA A 103 -2.80 1.72 -12.89
N GLY A 104 -2.61 2.90 -12.29
CA GLY A 104 -1.42 3.72 -12.39
C GLY A 104 -1.49 4.93 -11.45
N PRO A 105 -0.61 5.93 -11.56
CA PRO A 105 -0.59 7.06 -10.63
C PRO A 105 -1.92 7.84 -10.61
N ALA A 106 -2.36 8.23 -9.41
CA ALA A 106 -3.56 9.04 -9.27
C ALA A 106 -3.31 10.50 -9.70
N CYS A 107 -2.11 11.02 -9.46
CA CYS A 107 -1.75 12.40 -9.75
C CYS A 107 -1.26 12.59 -11.21
N HIS A 108 -1.57 13.75 -11.79
CA HIS A 108 -1.12 14.16 -13.12
C HIS A 108 0.39 14.41 -13.21
N THR A 109 1.08 14.56 -12.07
CA THR A 109 2.56 14.67 -12.00
C THR A 109 3.28 13.32 -12.11
N GLY A 110 2.54 12.21 -12.23
CA GLY A 110 3.09 10.85 -12.16
C GLY A 110 3.24 10.30 -10.74
N ALA A 111 2.95 11.09 -9.70
CA ALA A 111 2.96 10.62 -8.32
C ALA A 111 1.77 9.69 -8.01
N VAL A 112 2.00 8.68 -7.16
CA VAL A 112 0.97 7.72 -6.72
C VAL A 112 -0.20 8.44 -6.06
N SER A 113 0.09 9.42 -5.19
CA SER A 113 -0.89 10.27 -4.51
C SER A 113 -0.71 11.74 -4.88
N CYS A 114 -1.82 12.49 -4.95
CA CYS A 114 -1.82 13.95 -5.04
C CYS A 114 -1.18 14.64 -3.82
N PHE A 115 -1.06 13.94 -2.70
CA PHE A 115 -0.46 14.43 -1.44
C PHE A 115 1.01 14.02 -1.29
N GLY A 116 1.63 13.49 -2.35
CA GLY A 116 3.03 13.06 -2.36
C GLY A 116 3.31 11.85 -1.45
N ALA A 117 4.55 11.75 -0.98
CA ALA A 117 4.99 10.63 -0.16
C ALA A 117 4.31 10.56 1.22
N THR A 118 3.89 11.70 1.78
CA THR A 118 3.31 11.79 3.14
C THR A 118 1.99 11.04 3.28
N ALA A 119 1.21 10.89 2.20
CA ALA A 119 -0.05 10.13 2.21
C ALA A 119 0.11 8.65 1.85
N LEU A 120 1.33 8.22 1.51
CA LEU A 120 1.68 6.81 1.53
C LEU A 120 1.89 6.47 3.00
N VAL A 121 0.93 5.76 3.61
CA VAL A 121 1.13 5.20 4.95
C VAL A 121 2.34 4.27 4.85
N PRO A 122 3.47 4.55 5.51
CA PRO A 122 4.61 3.66 5.50
C PRO A 122 4.22 2.49 6.40
N GLU A 123 3.69 1.43 5.79
CA GLU A 123 3.58 0.13 6.42
C GLU A 123 4.96 -0.19 7.04
N THR A 124 5.01 -0.48 8.34
CA THR A 124 6.26 -0.43 9.13
C THR A 124 7.38 -1.27 8.52
N LEU A 125 7.05 -2.44 7.94
CA LEU A 125 8.01 -3.28 7.25
C LEU A 125 8.49 -2.66 5.94
N ALA A 126 7.64 -1.97 5.19
CA ALA A 126 8.02 -1.26 3.97
C ALA A 126 8.96 -0.07 4.26
N ALA A 127 8.71 0.67 5.33
CA ALA A 127 9.64 1.70 5.81
C ALA A 127 10.99 1.09 6.21
N LEU A 128 10.96 -0.03 6.93
CA LEU A 128 12.16 -0.76 7.35
C LEU A 128 12.95 -1.32 6.15
N ASP A 129 12.29 -1.94 5.17
CA ASP A 129 12.93 -2.47 3.97
C ASP A 129 13.57 -1.35 3.12
N ALA A 130 12.94 -0.18 3.04
CA ALA A 130 13.52 0.99 2.38
C ALA A 130 14.80 1.46 3.08
N VAL A 131 14.83 1.50 4.42
CA VAL A 131 16.03 1.84 5.20
C VAL A 131 17.13 0.78 5.05
N ILE A 132 16.78 -0.51 5.02
CA ILE A 132 17.71 -1.61 4.78
C ILE A 132 18.29 -1.52 3.34
N ALA A 133 17.46 -1.21 2.34
CA ALA A 133 17.87 -1.04 0.95
C ALA A 133 18.83 0.15 0.75
N ALA A 134 18.57 1.29 1.40
CA ALA A 134 19.47 2.45 1.36
C ALA A 134 20.86 2.10 1.91
N ARG A 135 20.91 1.43 3.07
CA ARG A 135 22.18 0.98 3.70
C ARG A 135 22.91 -0.09 2.87
N ALA A 136 22.21 -0.86 2.04
CA ALA A 136 22.81 -1.79 1.09
C ALA A 136 23.44 -1.08 -0.12
N ALA A 137 22.81 -0.01 -0.62
CA ALA A 137 23.40 0.84 -1.66
C ALA A 137 24.70 1.52 -1.17
N GLU A 138 24.71 2.05 0.05
CA GLU A 138 25.89 2.63 0.71
C GLU A 138 27.04 1.61 0.92
N ALA A 139 26.72 0.32 1.09
CA ALA A 139 27.73 -0.73 1.22
C ALA A 139 28.51 -0.99 -0.08
N SER A 140 28.00 -0.53 -1.23
CA SER A 140 28.64 -0.68 -2.55
C SER A 140 29.54 0.52 -2.93
N ALA A 141 29.54 1.59 -2.12
CA ALA A 141 30.39 2.76 -2.33
C ALA A 141 31.81 2.55 -1.73
N PRO A 142 32.87 3.10 -2.35
CA PRO A 142 34.23 3.06 -1.80
C PRO A 142 34.32 3.68 -0.41
N ASP A 143 35.17 3.11 0.46
CA ASP A 143 35.24 3.50 1.86
C ASP A 143 36.00 4.84 2.02
N ALA A 144 35.27 5.94 1.95
CA ALA A 144 35.79 7.31 1.89
C ALA A 144 36.24 7.89 3.25
N GLY A 145 36.81 7.06 4.13
CA GLY A 145 37.27 7.48 5.47
C GLY A 145 36.15 7.98 6.39
N GLY A 146 34.91 7.51 6.17
CA GLY A 146 33.72 7.97 6.87
C GLY A 146 33.56 7.42 8.30
N PRO A 147 32.47 7.79 9.00
CA PRO A 147 32.13 7.23 10.31
C PRO A 147 31.93 5.69 10.24
N PRO A 148 32.08 4.98 11.38
CA PRO A 148 31.99 3.52 11.41
C PRO A 148 30.65 3.01 10.85
N PRO A 149 30.65 1.85 10.16
CA PRO A 149 29.47 1.32 9.49
C PRO A 149 28.33 1.05 10.48
N SER A 150 27.12 1.47 10.11
CA SER A 150 25.90 1.19 10.88
C SER A 150 25.70 -0.31 11.12
N TYR A 151 24.93 -0.69 12.15
CA TYR A 151 24.69 -2.10 12.48
C TYR A 151 24.17 -2.91 11.27
N THR A 152 23.22 -2.35 10.51
CA THR A 152 22.75 -2.97 9.27
C THR A 152 23.86 -3.09 8.22
N ARG A 153 24.73 -2.09 8.05
CA ARG A 153 25.85 -2.15 7.09
C ARG A 153 26.83 -3.26 7.48
N ARG A 154 27.15 -3.42 8.79
CA ARG A 154 27.94 -4.54 9.31
C ARG A 154 27.28 -5.90 9.04
N LEU A 155 25.97 -6.02 9.27
CA LEU A 155 25.24 -7.25 8.93
C LEU A 155 25.27 -7.53 7.43
N LEU A 156 25.10 -6.52 6.57
CA LEU A 156 25.11 -6.70 5.12
C LEU A 156 26.48 -7.16 4.60
N THR A 157 27.59 -6.62 5.12
CA THR A 157 28.95 -7.00 4.70
C THR A 157 29.47 -8.29 5.35
N ASP A 158 29.12 -8.58 6.60
CA ASP A 158 29.54 -9.80 7.31
C ASP A 158 28.49 -10.91 7.24
N ARG A 159 28.76 -11.90 6.38
CA ARG A 159 27.92 -13.11 6.23
C ARG A 159 27.80 -13.91 7.55
N ASN A 160 28.87 -14.02 8.32
CA ASN A 160 28.88 -14.88 9.51
C ASN A 160 28.09 -14.23 10.64
N LEU A 161 28.29 -12.92 10.87
CA LEU A 161 27.48 -12.15 11.82
C LEU A 161 25.99 -12.18 11.45
N ARG A 162 25.66 -11.98 10.16
CA ARG A 162 24.29 -11.98 9.66
C ARG A 162 23.56 -13.30 9.86
N LEU A 163 24.21 -14.42 9.49
CA LEU A 163 23.63 -15.74 9.65
C LEU A 163 23.60 -16.19 11.12
N LYS A 164 24.56 -15.76 11.95
CA LYS A 164 24.51 -15.98 13.40
C LYS A 164 23.26 -15.34 14.00
N LYS A 165 23.07 -14.03 13.81
CA LYS A 165 21.91 -13.33 14.39
C LYS A 165 20.59 -13.90 13.89
N LEU A 166 20.44 -14.15 12.59
CA LEU A 166 19.23 -14.79 12.05
C LEU A 166 18.89 -16.13 12.74
N GLY A 167 19.89 -16.94 13.10
CA GLY A 167 19.69 -18.18 13.86
C GLY A 167 19.46 -17.97 15.36
N GLU A 168 20.03 -16.90 15.93
CA GLU A 168 19.89 -16.50 17.34
C GLU A 168 18.44 -16.06 17.61
N GLU A 169 17.90 -15.06 16.89
CA GLU A 169 16.51 -14.60 17.08
C GLU A 169 15.49 -15.73 16.85
N ALA A 170 15.78 -16.64 15.92
CA ALA A 170 14.91 -17.78 15.64
C ALA A 170 14.85 -18.77 16.82
N ALA A 171 15.97 -18.98 17.52
CA ALA A 171 16.03 -19.82 18.71
C ALA A 171 15.43 -19.11 19.94
N GLU A 172 15.65 -17.80 20.08
CA GLU A 172 15.10 -16.99 21.16
C GLU A 172 13.57 -16.88 21.04
N LEU A 173 13.02 -16.67 19.82
CA LEU A 173 11.58 -16.71 19.57
C LEU A 173 10.96 -18.08 19.90
N VAL A 174 11.60 -19.19 19.51
CA VAL A 174 11.14 -20.54 19.86
C VAL A 174 11.10 -20.73 21.37
N THR A 175 12.11 -20.23 22.08
CA THR A 175 12.19 -20.33 23.55
C THR A 175 11.10 -19.49 24.21
N ALA A 176 10.96 -18.22 23.84
CA ALA A 176 9.91 -17.34 24.40
C ALA A 176 8.50 -17.86 24.13
N CYS A 177 8.27 -18.48 22.96
CA CYS A 177 7.00 -19.15 22.64
C CYS A 177 6.76 -20.40 23.50
N ALA A 178 7.79 -21.19 23.79
CA ALA A 178 7.70 -22.37 24.66
C ALA A 178 7.42 -21.99 26.13
N ASP A 179 8.04 -20.91 26.60
CA ASP A 179 7.84 -20.35 27.94
C ASP A 179 6.53 -19.54 28.08
N GLN A 180 5.78 -19.37 26.98
CA GLN A 180 4.58 -18.54 26.88
C GLN A 180 4.79 -17.05 27.25
N ASP A 181 6.03 -16.57 27.16
CA ASP A 181 6.37 -15.15 27.37
C ASP A 181 5.94 -14.33 26.15
N ARG A 182 4.76 -13.72 26.26
CA ARG A 182 4.17 -12.91 25.19
C ARG A 182 4.98 -11.66 24.87
N GLU A 183 5.57 -11.01 25.86
CA GLU A 183 6.31 -9.76 25.65
C GLU A 183 7.57 -10.09 24.87
N ARG A 184 8.37 -11.01 25.40
CA ARG A 184 9.60 -11.44 24.74
C ARG A 184 9.35 -12.07 23.38
N ALA A 185 8.35 -12.95 23.23
CA ALA A 185 8.00 -13.52 21.92
C ALA A 185 7.58 -12.47 20.88
N THR A 186 7.12 -11.29 21.30
CA THR A 186 6.85 -10.16 20.39
C THR A 186 8.13 -9.45 19.96
N GLU A 187 9.09 -9.28 20.88
CA GLU A 187 10.41 -8.69 20.62
C GLU A 187 11.25 -9.59 19.69
N GLU A 188 11.44 -10.86 20.05
CA GLU A 188 12.22 -11.82 19.26
C GLU A 188 11.61 -12.04 17.86
N ALA A 189 10.28 -11.94 17.72
CA ALA A 189 9.63 -11.98 16.41
C ALA A 189 9.92 -10.74 15.56
N ALA A 190 10.02 -9.56 16.17
CA ALA A 190 10.38 -8.33 15.45
C ALA A 190 11.84 -8.37 14.99
N ASP A 191 12.76 -8.83 15.84
CA ASP A 191 14.17 -8.96 15.49
C ASP A 191 14.40 -10.09 14.48
N LEU A 192 13.68 -11.22 14.57
CA LEU A 192 13.71 -12.26 13.53
C LEU A 192 13.24 -11.71 12.16
N VAL A 193 12.18 -10.90 12.12
CA VAL A 193 11.73 -10.25 10.86
C VAL A 193 12.78 -9.27 10.34
N TYR A 194 13.38 -8.45 11.20
CA TYR A 194 14.47 -7.55 10.84
C TYR A 194 15.65 -8.32 10.23
N HIS A 195 16.15 -9.34 10.93
CA HIS A 195 17.28 -10.14 10.47
C HIS A 195 16.96 -10.94 9.21
N THR A 196 15.72 -11.38 9.03
CA THR A 196 15.24 -12.00 7.78
C THR A 196 15.31 -11.02 6.61
N LEU A 197 14.82 -9.78 6.76
CA LEU A 197 14.88 -8.77 5.70
C LEU A 197 16.33 -8.41 5.34
N VAL A 198 17.22 -8.29 6.32
CA VAL A 198 18.66 -8.04 6.07
C VAL A 198 19.33 -9.24 5.38
N ALA A 199 18.98 -10.47 5.75
CA ALA A 199 19.47 -11.69 5.10
C ALA A 199 19.02 -11.80 3.64
N LEU A 200 17.74 -11.53 3.36
CA LEU A 200 17.18 -11.50 2.01
C LEU A 200 17.78 -10.36 1.17
N ARG A 201 17.97 -9.16 1.74
CA ARG A 201 18.58 -8.03 1.02
C ARG A 201 19.98 -8.34 0.53
N ALA A 202 20.77 -9.08 1.31
CA ALA A 202 22.10 -9.53 0.91
C ALA A 202 22.10 -10.55 -0.27
N LEU A 203 20.93 -11.08 -0.63
CA LEU A 203 20.71 -11.91 -1.83
C LEU A 203 20.04 -11.11 -2.98
N GLY A 204 19.86 -9.80 -2.83
CA GLY A 204 19.11 -8.95 -3.77
C GLY A 204 17.59 -9.00 -3.62
N VAL A 205 17.06 -9.78 -2.67
CA VAL A 205 15.62 -9.99 -2.46
C VAL A 205 15.08 -8.93 -1.49
N GLY A 206 13.95 -8.30 -1.82
CA GLY A 206 13.28 -7.30 -1.00
C GLY A 206 11.93 -7.75 -0.42
N LEU A 207 11.34 -6.93 0.45
CA LEU A 207 10.08 -7.22 1.12
C LEU A 207 8.94 -7.56 0.14
N GLU A 208 8.85 -6.87 -0.99
CA GLU A 208 7.80 -7.08 -2.00
C GLU A 208 7.88 -8.45 -2.70
N GLU A 209 9.04 -9.12 -2.70
CA GLU A 209 9.14 -10.51 -3.15
C GLU A 209 8.63 -11.48 -2.08
N MET A 210 9.00 -11.27 -0.82
CA MET A 210 8.49 -12.03 0.31
C MET A 210 6.96 -11.91 0.43
N LYS A 211 6.41 -10.69 0.27
CA LYS A 211 4.97 -10.42 0.23
C LYS A 211 4.26 -11.16 -0.91
N ARG A 212 4.86 -11.22 -2.12
CA ARG A 212 4.31 -12.02 -3.24
C ARG A 212 4.20 -13.52 -2.88
N VAL A 213 5.23 -14.08 -2.24
CA VAL A 213 5.22 -15.49 -1.79
C VAL A 213 4.17 -15.73 -0.71
N LEU A 214 4.06 -14.84 0.28
CA LEU A 214 3.03 -14.92 1.34
C LEU A 214 1.61 -14.80 0.76
N ALA A 215 1.38 -13.85 -0.14
CA ALA A 215 0.08 -13.66 -0.80
C ALA A 215 -0.35 -14.89 -1.62
N ALA A 216 0.60 -15.59 -2.25
CA ALA A 216 0.32 -16.84 -2.97
C ALA A 216 -0.11 -17.98 -2.03
N ARG A 217 0.40 -18.01 -0.79
CA ARG A 217 0.14 -19.03 0.25
C ARG A 217 -1.12 -18.78 1.10
N ARG A 218 -1.78 -17.63 0.95
CA ARG A 218 -3.00 -17.26 1.72
C ARG A 218 -4.26 -18.07 1.35
N ARG A 219 -4.18 -18.96 0.36
CA ARG A 219 -5.31 -19.70 -0.20
C ARG A 219 -5.69 -20.92 0.64
#